data_AF-A0A559L501-F1
#
_entry.id   AF-A0A559L501-F1
#
_cell.length_a   1.000
_cell.length_b   1.000
_cell.length_c   1.000
_cell.angle_alpha   90.00
_cell.angle_beta   90.00
_cell.angle_gamma   90.00
#
_symmetry.space_group_name_H-M   'P 1'
#
loop_
_entity.id
_entity.type
_entity.pdbx_description
1 polymer ?
#
loop_
_entity_poly.entity_id
_entity_poly.type
_entity_poly.pdbx_seq_one_letter_code
_entity_poly.pdbx_strand_id
1 'polypeptide(L)'
;MRFSTLLSSAALMYQAVSAESVEYKDADTGITFQQYTDKSSKFTFGIALPKNPSTDFIGQMTVPISEGYGSVGMGSTMTKKLLVVAWPNDGKVLTSVRQADGYTNPAVLDDDTVSIKPIEKGTKVGTDSFTFTFLCEGCIKTDGTTFKAADTNAVLSFAMSTTALDDPTDSAGALNYHGAGFGGYSLDTAAAQSADFETWAKLASDATTPGTSPGGSTGSNPGNFTTIVSNATYDYIVVGGGTAGLIVAERLVESKKSVLLLEQGKASFYESGGRSTMDWNDTVTQYDVPSMAYYLTTAKDTSAYCTDTASMAGCILGGSSVINAMMFVRPQPADFDDKWPTGWKWQDVQSSADKLYERTPGTTSPTKDGKRVDQGAWNVLSKFFSGNGFTEVDAIQEPSKKKSVFTVKRWVWPDWFA
;
A
#
# COMPACT_ATOMS: atom_id res chain seq x y z
N MET A 1 -14.94 -15.08 34.06
CA MET A 1 -13.56 -14.70 33.69
C MET A 1 -13.58 -14.20 32.25
N ARG A 2 -13.32 -12.91 32.04
CA ARG A 2 -13.25 -12.27 30.73
C ARG A 2 -11.92 -12.68 30.09
N PHE A 3 -11.96 -13.54 29.07
CA PHE A 3 -10.78 -13.79 28.25
C PHE A 3 -10.75 -12.78 27.11
N SER A 4 -9.87 -11.81 27.30
CA SER A 4 -9.40 -10.83 26.33
C SER A 4 -8.99 -11.51 25.03
N THR A 5 -9.51 -10.97 23.92
CA THR A 5 -8.99 -11.07 22.56
C THR A 5 -7.50 -10.77 22.53
N LEU A 6 -6.68 -11.83 22.46
CA LEU A 6 -5.27 -11.79 22.12
C LEU A 6 -5.02 -12.93 21.12
N LEU A 7 -4.14 -12.68 20.15
CA LEU A 7 -3.81 -13.49 18.96
C LEU A 7 -4.61 -13.18 17.69
N SER A 8 -4.44 -11.96 17.18
CA SER A 8 -4.34 -11.71 15.73
C SER A 8 -3.53 -10.46 15.37
N SER A 9 -3.06 -9.68 16.36
CA SER A 9 -2.28 -8.46 16.16
C SER A 9 -0.78 -8.57 16.52
N ALA A 10 -0.23 -9.78 16.66
CA ALA A 10 1.15 -9.99 17.14
C ALA A 10 2.09 -10.66 16.11
N ALA A 11 1.92 -10.40 14.81
CA ALA A 11 2.85 -10.86 13.77
C ALA A 11 3.25 -9.78 12.75
N LEU A 12 3.20 -8.50 13.15
CA LEU A 12 3.80 -7.36 12.43
C LEU A 12 4.51 -6.35 13.35
N MET A 13 4.70 -6.69 14.63
CA MET A 13 5.54 -5.92 15.54
C MET A 13 6.65 -6.82 16.07
N TYR A 14 7.67 -7.09 15.24
CA TYR A 14 9.04 -7.33 15.68
C TYR A 14 9.95 -7.50 14.45
N GLN A 15 10.14 -6.42 13.69
CA GLN A 15 11.44 -6.19 13.07
C GLN A 15 11.82 -4.72 13.30
N ALA A 16 12.99 -4.56 13.92
CA ALA A 16 13.78 -3.35 14.12
C ALA A 16 13.26 -2.26 15.09
N VAL A 17 13.56 -2.44 16.39
CA VAL A 17 13.96 -1.28 17.22
C VAL A 17 15.45 -1.42 17.50
N SER A 18 16.28 -1.14 16.49
CA SER A 18 17.74 -1.00 16.67
C SER A 18 18.40 -0.22 15.52
N ALA A 19 17.67 0.72 14.91
CA ALA A 19 18.29 1.73 14.07
C ALA A 19 18.17 3.05 14.83
N GLU A 20 19.22 3.39 15.56
CA GLU A 20 19.35 4.70 16.16
C GLU A 20 19.67 5.69 15.05
N SER A 21 18.93 6.80 15.00
CA SER A 21 19.33 7.95 14.21
C SER A 21 20.69 8.45 14.69
N VAL A 22 21.47 9.06 13.80
CA VAL A 22 22.82 9.56 14.08
C VAL A 22 22.94 11.02 13.71
N GLU A 23 23.87 11.72 14.35
CA GLU A 23 24.18 13.11 13.99
C GLU A 23 24.74 13.16 12.56
N TYR A 24 24.17 14.05 11.75
CA TYR A 24 24.60 14.32 10.39
C TYR A 24 24.69 15.83 10.16
N LYS A 25 25.86 16.31 9.75
CA LYS A 25 26.06 17.72 9.38
C LYS A 25 26.05 17.88 7.87
N ASP A 26 25.06 18.59 7.37
CA ASP A 26 24.95 18.91 5.95
C ASP A 26 26.03 19.93 5.56
N ALA A 27 26.85 19.56 4.58
CA ALA A 27 28.00 20.36 4.17
C ALA A 27 27.60 21.66 3.44
N ASP A 28 26.46 21.63 2.74
CA ASP A 28 26.00 22.74 1.91
C ASP A 28 25.39 23.84 2.79
N THR A 29 24.49 23.49 3.69
CA THR A 29 23.79 24.43 4.59
C THR A 29 24.53 24.70 5.89
N GLY A 30 25.34 23.74 6.37
CA GLY A 30 25.94 23.75 7.69
C GLY A 30 25.01 23.31 8.82
N ILE A 31 23.78 22.88 8.50
CA ILE A 31 22.78 22.43 9.47
C ILE A 31 23.17 21.05 10.01
N THR A 32 23.09 20.89 11.32
CA THR A 32 23.23 19.57 11.96
C THR A 32 21.84 18.98 12.21
N PHE A 33 21.62 17.81 11.65
CA PHE A 33 20.41 17.00 11.77
C PHE A 33 20.67 15.78 12.65
N GLN A 34 19.62 15.30 13.31
CA GLN A 34 19.57 13.92 13.74
C GLN A 34 18.90 13.10 12.63
N GLN A 35 19.64 12.17 12.00
CA GLN A 35 19.27 11.52 10.75
C GLN A 35 19.14 10.01 10.88
N TYR A 36 18.06 9.48 10.31
CA TYR A 36 17.88 8.05 10.05
C TYR A 36 18.24 7.71 8.60
N THR A 37 18.81 6.52 8.38
CA THR A 37 19.06 5.95 7.05
C THR A 37 18.51 4.53 7.00
N ASP A 38 17.61 4.26 6.04
CA ASP A 38 17.13 2.91 5.80
C ASP A 38 18.20 2.07 5.10
N LYS A 39 18.39 0.84 5.57
CA LYS A 39 19.43 -0.05 5.06
C LYS A 39 19.13 -0.59 3.67
N SER A 40 17.85 -0.79 3.36
CA SER A 40 17.40 -1.42 2.11
C SER A 40 17.31 -0.39 0.99
N SER A 41 16.44 0.59 1.17
CA SER A 41 16.15 1.62 0.19
C SER A 41 17.22 2.70 0.08
N LYS A 42 18.05 2.89 1.11
CA LYS A 42 18.98 4.04 1.26
C LYS A 42 18.27 5.40 1.40
N PHE A 43 16.95 5.42 1.62
CA PHE A 43 16.24 6.62 2.01
C PHE A 43 16.81 7.18 3.31
N THR A 44 17.01 8.49 3.37
CA THR A 44 17.41 9.17 4.61
C THR A 44 16.43 10.26 4.98
N PHE A 45 16.16 10.43 6.27
CA PHE A 45 15.48 11.61 6.78
C PHE A 45 16.10 12.08 8.08
N GLY A 46 16.37 13.38 8.18
CA GLY A 46 16.86 14.01 9.39
C GLY A 46 16.01 15.21 9.82
N ILE A 47 15.99 15.45 11.13
CA ILE A 47 15.32 16.59 11.75
C ILE A 47 16.34 17.42 12.55
N ALA A 48 16.22 18.74 12.49
CA ALA A 48 16.76 19.68 13.45
C ALA A 48 15.62 20.43 14.16
N LEU A 49 15.71 20.54 15.49
CA LEU A 49 14.72 21.17 16.35
C LEU A 49 15.33 22.36 17.11
N PRO A 50 14.52 23.35 17.55
CA PRO A 50 15.00 24.35 18.51
C PRO A 50 15.23 23.71 19.89
N LYS A 51 16.03 24.37 20.73
CA LYS A 51 16.29 23.92 22.13
C LYS A 51 15.03 23.72 22.97
N ASN A 52 13.96 24.43 22.64
CA ASN A 52 12.64 24.24 23.23
C ASN A 52 11.65 24.02 22.07
N PRO A 53 11.47 22.76 21.62
CA PRO A 53 10.56 22.44 20.53
C PRO A 53 9.16 22.98 20.80
N SER A 54 8.54 23.57 19.78
CA SER A 54 7.16 24.03 19.80
C SER A 54 6.42 23.42 18.62
N THR A 55 6.28 24.17 17.54
CA THR A 55 5.51 23.81 16.35
C THR A 55 6.40 23.49 15.15
N ASP A 56 7.65 23.93 15.16
CA ASP A 56 8.46 24.02 13.95
C ASP A 56 9.67 23.09 14.00
N PHE A 57 10.09 22.61 12.83
CA PHE A 57 11.33 21.87 12.66
C PHE A 57 11.93 22.09 11.28
N ILE A 58 13.22 21.81 11.11
CA ILE A 58 13.86 21.75 9.80
C ILE A 58 14.07 20.29 9.43
N GLY A 59 13.52 19.87 8.30
CA GLY A 59 13.65 18.52 7.76
C GLY A 59 14.64 18.47 6.61
N GLN A 60 15.35 17.36 6.47
CA GLN A 60 16.06 17.01 5.23
C GLN A 60 15.77 15.55 4.87
N MET A 61 15.20 15.33 3.68
CA MET A 61 15.09 13.99 3.08
C MET A 61 16.05 13.84 1.91
N THR A 62 16.70 12.68 1.80
CA THR A 62 17.41 12.27 0.59
C THR A 62 16.81 10.98 0.10
N VAL A 63 16.39 10.97 -1.16
CA VAL A 63 15.65 9.87 -1.77
C VAL A 63 16.48 9.37 -2.96
N PRO A 64 16.89 8.09 -2.97
CA PRO A 64 17.80 7.54 -3.98
C PRO A 64 17.03 7.06 -5.22
N ILE A 65 16.37 8.00 -5.88
CA ILE A 65 15.62 7.80 -7.13
C ILE A 65 15.85 8.97 -8.09
N SER A 66 15.76 8.69 -9.39
CA SER A 66 15.77 9.70 -10.46
C SER A 66 14.35 10.16 -10.84
N GLU A 67 13.35 9.31 -10.65
CA GLU A 67 11.95 9.53 -10.98
C GLU A 67 11.04 8.93 -9.90
N GLY A 68 9.81 9.44 -9.81
CA GLY A 68 8.85 9.08 -8.76
C GLY A 68 8.93 10.04 -7.58
N TYR A 69 8.69 9.56 -6.36
CA TYR A 69 8.60 10.42 -5.19
C TYR A 69 9.13 9.74 -3.92
N GLY A 70 9.49 10.56 -2.93
CA GLY A 70 9.71 10.13 -1.56
C GLY A 70 8.80 10.88 -0.60
N SER A 71 8.53 10.27 0.54
CA SER A 71 7.66 10.84 1.56
C SER A 71 8.12 10.46 2.96
N VAL A 72 7.86 11.36 3.90
CA VAL A 72 8.01 11.12 5.33
C VAL A 72 6.66 11.36 6.01
N GLY A 73 6.25 10.40 6.83
CA GLY A 73 5.09 10.54 7.72
C GLY A 73 5.53 10.92 9.12
N MET A 74 4.86 11.91 9.72
CA MET A 74 5.12 12.38 11.08
C MET A 74 4.60 11.43 12.18
N GLY A 75 4.46 10.14 11.86
CA GLY A 75 3.99 9.09 12.74
C GLY A 75 4.33 7.70 12.20
N SER A 76 4.02 6.67 12.97
CA SER A 76 4.31 5.27 12.63
C SER A 76 3.46 4.68 11.50
N THR A 77 2.37 5.34 11.11
CA THR A 77 1.41 4.88 10.09
C THR A 77 1.16 5.95 9.05
N MET A 78 0.82 5.57 7.82
CA MET A 78 0.38 6.51 6.78
C MET A 78 -0.93 7.23 7.16
N THR A 79 -1.89 6.50 7.73
CA THR A 79 -3.23 7.01 8.01
C THR A 79 -3.23 8.01 9.16
N LYS A 80 -3.94 9.12 8.99
CA LYS A 80 -4.16 10.21 9.95
C LYS A 80 -2.90 10.94 10.39
N LYS A 81 -1.79 10.77 9.67
CA LYS A 81 -0.54 11.48 9.92
C LYS A 81 -0.27 12.53 8.87
N LEU A 82 0.41 13.59 9.28
CA LEU A 82 0.94 14.59 8.35
C LEU A 82 2.05 13.93 7.52
N LEU A 83 1.93 14.02 6.20
CA LEU A 83 2.86 13.47 5.23
C LEU A 83 3.52 14.62 4.48
N VAL A 84 4.85 14.67 4.46
CA VAL A 84 5.60 15.56 3.57
C VAL A 84 6.08 14.72 2.40
N VAL A 85 5.59 15.01 1.20
CA VAL A 85 5.90 14.30 -0.04
C VAL A 85 6.73 15.22 -0.92
N ALA A 86 7.79 14.70 -1.52
CA ALA A 86 8.64 15.46 -2.44
C ALA A 86 9.06 14.60 -3.64
N TRP A 87 9.29 15.25 -4.78
CA TRP A 87 9.73 14.60 -6.02
C TRP A 87 10.56 15.55 -6.89
N PRO A 88 11.48 15.02 -7.72
CA PRO A 88 12.20 15.82 -8.68
C PRO A 88 11.34 16.12 -9.91
N ASN A 89 11.39 17.35 -10.41
CA ASN A 89 10.82 17.73 -11.69
C ASN A 89 11.62 18.90 -12.29
N ASP A 90 12.08 18.77 -13.54
CA ASP A 90 12.84 19.80 -14.27
C ASP A 90 14.01 20.42 -13.47
N GLY A 91 14.78 19.57 -12.78
CA GLY A 91 15.94 19.99 -11.98
C GLY A 91 15.59 20.69 -10.66
N LYS A 92 14.31 20.77 -10.31
CA LYS A 92 13.81 21.28 -9.02
C LYS A 92 13.20 20.16 -8.21
N VAL A 93 13.05 20.39 -6.90
CA VAL A 93 12.24 19.53 -6.05
C VAL A 93 10.89 20.20 -5.82
N LEU A 94 9.82 19.50 -6.18
CA LEU A 94 8.45 19.88 -5.85
C LEU A 94 8.01 19.15 -4.58
N THR A 95 7.03 19.71 -3.87
CA THR A 95 6.56 19.18 -2.59
C THR A 95 5.04 19.30 -2.46
N SER A 96 4.46 18.45 -1.62
CA SER A 96 3.05 18.46 -1.24
C SER A 96 2.91 17.96 0.18
N VAL A 97 2.15 18.69 1.00
CA VAL A 97 1.78 18.25 2.34
C VAL A 97 0.44 17.55 2.26
N ARG A 98 0.37 16.33 2.77
CA ARG A 98 -0.81 15.47 2.61
C ARG A 98 -1.23 14.81 3.91
N GLN A 99 -2.47 14.33 3.94
CA GLN A 99 -2.99 13.50 5.02
C GLN A 99 -3.93 12.43 4.45
N ALA A 100 -3.78 11.20 4.91
CA ALA A 100 -4.61 10.08 4.46
C ALA A 100 -5.67 9.73 5.52
N ASP A 101 -6.93 9.63 5.14
CA ASP A 101 -7.98 9.16 6.07
C ASP A 101 -8.02 7.62 6.20
N GLY A 102 -7.51 6.92 5.20
CA GLY A 102 -7.34 5.48 5.13
C GLY A 102 -6.16 5.13 4.23
N TYR A 103 -6.02 3.85 3.87
CA TYR A 103 -5.00 3.41 2.89
C TYR A 103 -5.47 3.73 1.47
N THR A 104 -5.69 5.01 1.19
CA THR A 104 -6.15 5.56 -0.09
C THR A 104 -5.25 6.72 -0.49
N ASN A 105 -5.41 7.25 -1.71
CA ASN A 105 -4.61 8.39 -2.15
C ASN A 105 -4.73 9.53 -1.12
N PRO A 106 -3.62 9.98 -0.51
CA PRO A 106 -3.68 11.00 0.52
C PRO A 106 -4.06 12.34 -0.13
N ALA A 107 -5.06 13.01 0.43
CA ALA A 107 -5.46 14.33 -0.01
C ALA A 107 -4.41 15.36 0.39
N VAL A 108 -4.35 16.48 -0.34
CA VAL A 108 -3.60 17.66 0.12
C VAL A 108 -4.14 18.05 1.50
N LEU A 109 -3.23 18.30 2.44
CA LEU A 109 -3.58 18.71 3.79
C LEU A 109 -4.37 20.01 3.72
N ASP A 110 -5.53 20.07 4.37
CA ASP A 110 -6.36 21.26 4.52
C ASP A 110 -6.12 21.88 5.90
N ASP A 111 -4.96 22.50 6.07
CA ASP A 111 -4.52 23.15 7.32
C ASP A 111 -3.63 24.35 6.99
N ASP A 112 -4.17 25.55 7.14
CA ASP A 112 -3.49 26.81 6.85
C ASP A 112 -2.41 27.19 7.87
N THR A 113 -2.35 26.47 8.99
CA THR A 113 -1.31 26.67 10.01
C THR A 113 -0.04 25.90 9.69
N VAL A 114 -0.05 25.03 8.67
CA VAL A 114 1.12 24.26 8.22
C VAL A 114 1.73 24.86 6.96
N SER A 115 3.05 25.04 6.97
CA SER A 115 3.78 25.59 5.82
C SER A 115 5.12 24.87 5.64
N ILE A 116 5.42 24.51 4.39
CA ILE A 116 6.73 23.99 3.96
C ILE A 116 7.45 25.07 3.17
N LYS A 117 8.61 25.48 3.67
CA LYS A 117 9.49 26.46 3.04
C LYS A 117 10.82 25.81 2.65
N PRO A 118 11.11 25.65 1.35
CA PRO A 118 12.38 25.08 0.90
C PRO A 118 13.58 25.90 1.39
N ILE A 119 14.64 25.21 1.80
CA ILE A 119 15.98 25.75 2.00
C ILE A 119 16.78 25.38 0.75
N GLU A 120 16.86 26.31 -0.20
CA GLU A 120 17.44 26.10 -1.53
C GLU A 120 18.88 25.57 -1.47
N LYS A 121 19.67 26.09 -0.52
CA LYS A 121 21.08 25.67 -0.35
C LYS A 121 21.23 24.19 0.02
N GLY A 122 20.22 23.57 0.64
CA GLY A 122 20.21 22.16 1.00
C GLY A 122 19.41 21.28 0.04
N THR A 123 18.83 21.85 -1.02
CA THR A 123 17.96 21.15 -1.96
C THR A 123 18.69 20.92 -3.27
N LYS A 124 18.68 19.68 -3.78
CA LYS A 124 19.41 19.28 -5.00
C LYS A 124 18.73 18.12 -5.71
N VAL A 125 18.78 18.16 -7.04
CA VAL A 125 18.41 17.04 -7.91
C VAL A 125 19.68 16.52 -8.58
N GLY A 126 20.02 15.27 -8.32
CA GLY A 126 21.13 14.54 -8.94
C GLY A 126 20.65 13.57 -10.01
N THR A 127 21.56 12.72 -10.50
CA THR A 127 21.25 11.70 -11.52
C THR A 127 20.44 10.55 -10.97
N ASP A 128 20.74 10.12 -9.73
CA ASP A 128 20.18 8.91 -9.11
C ASP A 128 19.58 9.19 -7.72
N SER A 129 19.49 10.46 -7.34
CA SER A 129 18.91 10.88 -6.08
C SER A 129 18.47 12.34 -6.11
N PHE A 130 17.57 12.71 -5.20
CA PHE A 130 17.34 14.11 -4.85
C PHE A 130 17.40 14.30 -3.33
N THR A 131 17.77 15.49 -2.90
CA THR A 131 17.71 15.94 -1.50
C THR A 131 16.78 17.14 -1.42
N PHE A 132 15.89 17.12 -0.42
CA PHE A 132 14.98 18.20 -0.10
C PHE A 132 15.19 18.65 1.33
N THR A 133 15.67 19.88 1.52
CA THR A 133 15.77 20.50 2.85
C THR A 133 14.72 21.58 2.96
N PHE A 134 13.98 21.60 4.07
CA PHE A 134 12.86 22.50 4.26
C PHE A 134 12.66 22.87 5.73
N LEU A 135 12.17 24.08 5.96
CA LEU A 135 11.55 24.47 7.22
C LEU A 135 10.07 24.07 7.19
N CYS A 136 9.63 23.35 8.22
CA CYS A 136 8.26 22.92 8.44
C CYS A 136 7.68 23.76 9.58
N GLU A 137 6.91 24.79 9.26
CA GLU A 137 6.24 25.64 10.24
C GLU A 137 4.88 25.02 10.59
N GLY A 138 4.53 25.03 11.89
CA GLY A 138 3.23 24.52 12.35
C GLY A 138 3.06 23.00 12.31
N CYS A 139 4.11 22.26 11.98
CA CYS A 139 4.05 20.83 11.72
C CYS A 139 4.05 19.95 12.97
N ILE A 140 4.48 20.44 14.13
CA ILE A 140 4.44 19.68 15.40
C ILE A 140 3.11 20.00 16.10
N LYS A 141 2.21 19.01 16.10
CA LYS A 141 0.83 19.11 16.58
C LYS A 141 0.60 18.35 17.88
N THR A 142 -0.44 18.74 18.60
CA THR A 142 -0.89 18.08 19.84
C THR A 142 -2.08 17.14 19.63
N ASP A 143 -2.69 17.15 18.45
CA ASP A 143 -3.87 16.37 18.05
C ASP A 143 -3.55 14.91 17.67
N GLY A 144 -2.28 14.53 17.69
CA GLY A 144 -1.81 13.19 17.34
C GLY A 144 -1.62 12.95 15.85
N THR A 145 -1.71 13.97 15.00
CA THR A 145 -1.33 13.87 13.57
C THR A 145 0.19 13.79 13.38
N THR A 146 0.97 14.24 14.38
CA THR A 146 2.44 14.18 14.39
C THR A 146 2.99 13.65 15.72
N PHE A 147 4.32 13.58 15.83
CA PHE A 147 5.00 13.50 17.13
C PHE A 147 4.77 14.78 17.94
N LYS A 148 5.00 14.71 19.26
CA LYS A 148 4.79 15.84 20.19
C LYS A 148 6.11 16.53 20.48
N ALA A 149 6.04 17.83 20.74
CA ALA A 149 7.20 18.66 21.11
C ALA A 149 7.99 18.13 22.33
N ALA A 150 7.30 17.47 23.28
CA ALA A 150 7.91 16.91 24.49
C ALA A 150 8.49 15.50 24.30
N ASP A 151 8.32 14.88 23.13
CA ASP A 151 8.83 13.53 22.88
C ASP A 151 10.37 13.59 22.81
N THR A 152 11.04 12.68 23.50
CA THR A 152 12.49 12.48 23.39
C THR A 152 12.87 11.53 22.25
N ASN A 153 11.89 10.76 21.77
CA ASN A 153 12.00 9.92 20.58
C ASN A 153 10.70 10.03 19.78
N ALA A 154 10.79 10.43 18.51
CA ALA A 154 9.67 10.42 17.59
C ALA A 154 9.65 9.11 16.79
N VAL A 155 8.48 8.50 16.64
CA VAL A 155 8.28 7.39 15.69
C VAL A 155 7.74 7.98 14.39
N LEU A 156 8.54 7.87 13.35
CA LEU A 156 8.24 8.40 12.01
C LEU A 156 8.12 7.24 11.02
N SER A 157 7.68 7.56 9.80
CA SER A 157 7.65 6.60 8.69
C SER A 157 8.19 7.21 7.42
N PHE A 158 8.66 6.37 6.50
CA PHE A 158 9.01 6.76 5.14
C PHE A 158 8.28 5.90 4.13
N ALA A 159 8.12 6.43 2.93
CA ALA A 159 7.63 5.71 1.76
C ALA A 159 8.23 6.32 0.49
N MET A 160 8.53 5.49 -0.52
CA MET A 160 9.04 5.95 -1.81
C MET A 160 8.55 5.11 -2.98
N SER A 161 8.41 5.76 -4.14
CA SER A 161 8.10 5.13 -5.41
C SER A 161 9.15 5.49 -6.45
N THR A 162 9.53 4.53 -7.28
CA THR A 162 10.40 4.72 -8.44
C THR A 162 9.63 4.90 -9.75
N THR A 163 8.29 4.88 -9.69
CA THR A 163 7.45 5.11 -10.86
C THR A 163 7.10 6.59 -10.91
N ALA A 164 7.30 7.23 -12.06
CA ALA A 164 6.96 8.62 -12.29
C ALA A 164 5.48 8.91 -12.00
N LEU A 165 5.21 10.12 -11.51
CA LEU A 165 3.85 10.64 -11.34
C LEU A 165 3.24 10.93 -12.71
N ASP A 166 1.92 10.74 -12.84
CA ASP A 166 1.20 10.99 -14.10
C ASP A 166 1.31 12.45 -14.56
N ASP A 167 1.20 13.39 -13.61
CA ASP A 167 1.51 14.81 -13.80
C ASP A 167 2.40 15.30 -12.64
N PRO A 168 3.73 15.38 -12.84
CA PRO A 168 4.64 15.84 -11.81
C PRO A 168 4.53 17.35 -11.54
N THR A 169 3.80 18.11 -12.34
CA THR A 169 3.59 19.56 -12.11
C THR A 169 2.40 19.85 -11.19
N ASP A 170 1.48 18.90 -11.04
CA ASP A 170 0.33 19.01 -10.17
C ASP A 170 0.64 18.53 -8.74
N SER A 171 0.83 19.49 -7.82
CA SER A 171 1.10 19.17 -6.41
C SER A 171 -0.09 18.52 -5.69
N ALA A 172 -1.30 18.56 -6.27
CA ALA A 172 -2.49 17.88 -5.79
C ALA A 172 -2.77 16.54 -6.49
N GLY A 173 -1.97 16.20 -7.52
CA GLY A 173 -2.15 15.01 -8.34
C GLY A 173 -2.09 13.70 -7.56
N ALA A 174 -2.64 12.63 -8.12
CA ALA A 174 -2.64 11.33 -7.46
C ALA A 174 -1.21 10.78 -7.31
N LEU A 175 -0.84 10.34 -6.10
CA LEU A 175 0.39 9.58 -5.87
C LEU A 175 0.17 8.10 -6.18
N ASN A 176 0.99 7.52 -7.05
CA ASN A 176 0.99 6.08 -7.32
C ASN A 176 1.54 5.29 -6.11
N TYR A 177 1.37 3.96 -6.08
CA TYR A 177 1.80 3.16 -4.93
C TYR A 177 3.32 3.21 -4.68
N HIS A 178 3.72 3.38 -3.41
CA HIS A 178 5.12 3.48 -2.95
C HIS A 178 5.79 2.10 -2.78
N GLY A 179 5.85 1.31 -3.86
CA GLY A 179 6.38 -0.05 -3.84
C GLY A 179 7.91 -0.17 -3.71
N ALA A 180 8.66 0.94 -3.82
CA ALA A 180 10.12 0.91 -3.83
C ALA A 180 10.76 0.89 -2.43
N GLY A 181 9.99 1.26 -1.39
CA GLY A 181 10.44 1.15 -0.01
C GLY A 181 9.50 1.89 0.93
N PHE A 182 9.21 1.30 2.09
CA PHE A 182 8.45 1.95 3.15
C PHE A 182 8.75 1.30 4.50
N GLY A 183 8.59 2.04 5.59
CA GLY A 183 8.81 1.51 6.93
C GLY A 183 8.68 2.56 8.02
N GLY A 184 8.53 2.11 9.27
CA GLY A 184 8.58 2.94 10.47
C GLY A 184 9.96 2.91 11.12
N TYR A 185 10.37 4.01 11.73
CA TYR A 185 11.63 4.12 12.47
C TYR A 185 11.51 5.09 13.65
N SER A 186 12.43 4.98 14.62
CA SER A 186 12.55 5.91 15.73
C SER A 186 13.64 6.94 15.43
N LEU A 187 13.42 8.19 15.80
CA LEU A 187 14.37 9.30 15.68
C LEU A 187 14.52 9.99 17.03
N ASP A 188 15.76 10.17 17.50
CA ASP A 188 16.06 10.81 18.78
C ASP A 188 15.87 12.34 18.68
N THR A 189 14.67 12.79 19.02
CA THR A 189 14.31 14.22 18.97
C THR A 189 14.98 15.03 20.08
N ALA A 190 15.51 14.41 21.13
CA ALA A 190 16.32 15.11 22.12
C ALA A 190 17.69 15.49 21.55
N ALA A 191 18.33 14.57 20.82
CA ALA A 191 19.60 14.82 20.12
C ALA A 191 19.44 15.81 18.95
N ALA A 192 18.25 15.93 18.36
CA ALA A 192 17.97 16.87 17.27
C ALA A 192 17.93 18.36 17.69
N GLN A 193 17.96 18.68 18.99
CA GLN A 193 17.78 20.04 19.49
C GLN A 193 19.04 20.91 19.43
N SER A 194 18.98 22.03 18.71
CA SER A 194 20.08 22.98 18.52
C SER A 194 19.72 24.40 18.94
N ALA A 195 20.73 25.13 19.43
CA ALA A 195 20.62 26.58 19.68
C ALA A 195 20.71 27.39 18.37
N ASP A 196 21.25 26.79 17.30
CA ASP A 196 21.43 27.42 15.99
C ASP A 196 20.17 27.34 15.11
N PHE A 197 19.11 26.68 15.59
CA PHE A 197 17.87 26.46 14.83
C PHE A 197 17.32 27.75 14.20
N GLU A 198 17.21 28.83 14.98
CA GLU A 198 16.71 30.14 14.50
C GLU A 198 17.60 30.77 13.43
N THR A 199 18.90 30.45 13.44
CA THR A 199 19.82 30.90 12.40
C THR A 199 19.62 30.09 11.12
N TRP A 200 19.43 28.78 11.25
CA TRP A 200 19.19 27.87 10.12
C TRP A 200 17.82 28.09 9.47
N ALA A 201 16.78 28.37 10.26
CA ALA A 201 15.43 28.61 9.77
C ALA A 201 15.36 29.82 8.82
N LYS A 202 16.23 30.82 9.01
CA LYS A 202 16.35 32.00 8.12
C LYS A 202 16.92 31.69 6.74
N LEU A 203 17.45 30.48 6.52
CA LEU A 203 17.86 30.01 5.19
C LEU A 203 16.67 29.58 4.33
N ALA A 204 15.49 29.41 4.94
CA ALA A 204 14.29 29.04 4.22
C ALA A 204 13.79 30.19 3.34
N SER A 205 13.33 29.83 2.14
CA SER A 205 12.77 30.79 1.20
C SER A 205 11.44 31.36 1.68
N ASP A 206 11.07 32.52 1.15
CA ASP A 206 9.72 33.08 1.30
C ASP A 206 8.68 32.33 0.44
N ALA A 207 9.14 31.46 -0.47
CA ALA A 207 8.27 30.61 -1.27
C ALA A 207 7.64 29.54 -0.39
N THR A 208 6.37 29.72 -0.08
CA THR A 208 5.56 28.74 0.63
C THR A 208 4.91 27.81 -0.37
N THR A 209 4.84 26.52 -0.04
CA THR A 209 3.84 25.63 -0.63
C THR A 209 2.70 25.56 0.37
N PRO A 210 1.56 26.25 0.13
CA PRO A 210 0.43 26.18 1.06
C PRO A 210 -0.12 24.75 1.12
N GLY A 211 -0.55 24.31 2.30
CA GLY A 211 -1.50 23.19 2.45
C GLY A 211 -2.89 23.62 1.96
N THR A 212 -3.00 24.09 0.73
CA THR A 212 -4.27 24.58 0.19
C THR A 212 -4.40 24.14 -1.26
N SER A 213 -5.56 23.55 -1.54
CA SER A 213 -5.95 23.05 -2.87
C SER A 213 -5.88 24.15 -3.93
N PRO A 214 -5.10 23.99 -5.01
CA PRO A 214 -5.37 24.73 -6.24
C PRO A 214 -6.71 24.20 -6.78
N GLY A 215 -7.69 25.09 -6.90
CA GLY A 215 -9.00 24.79 -7.47
C GLY A 215 -8.87 23.99 -8.77
N GLY A 216 -9.68 22.93 -8.87
CA GLY A 216 -9.59 21.90 -9.91
C GLY A 216 -9.37 22.46 -11.31
N SER A 217 -8.16 22.22 -11.81
CA SER A 217 -7.87 22.20 -13.24
C SER A 217 -7.87 20.74 -13.66
N THR A 218 -9.02 20.26 -14.13
CA THR A 218 -9.12 19.04 -14.93
C THR A 218 -8.40 19.26 -16.25
N GLY A 219 -7.07 19.13 -16.24
CA GLY A 219 -6.22 19.19 -17.41
C GLY A 219 -5.77 17.79 -17.83
N SER A 220 -6.68 16.82 -17.94
CA SER A 220 -6.32 15.57 -18.61
C SER A 220 -6.25 15.85 -20.11
N ASN A 221 -5.04 15.72 -20.64
CA ASN A 221 -4.77 15.69 -22.07
C ASN A 221 -5.68 14.61 -22.69
N PRO A 222 -6.62 14.95 -23.59
CA PRO A 222 -7.51 13.94 -24.14
C PRO A 222 -6.68 13.06 -25.06
N GLY A 223 -6.37 11.85 -24.60
CA GLY A 223 -6.03 10.77 -25.52
C GLY A 223 -7.11 10.71 -26.61
N ASN A 224 -6.73 10.39 -27.84
CA ASN A 224 -7.69 10.17 -28.92
C ASN A 224 -8.56 8.96 -28.58
N PHE A 225 -9.62 9.16 -27.80
CA PHE A 225 -10.61 8.14 -27.51
C PHE A 225 -11.53 8.06 -28.72
N THR A 226 -11.53 6.90 -29.38
CA THR A 226 -12.61 6.60 -30.33
C THR A 226 -13.82 6.21 -29.51
N THR A 227 -14.77 7.13 -29.33
CA THR A 227 -16.05 6.80 -28.70
C THR A 227 -16.81 5.84 -29.61
N ILE A 228 -16.83 4.56 -29.25
CA ILE A 228 -17.69 3.58 -29.90
C ILE A 228 -19.06 3.72 -29.28
N VAL A 229 -19.97 4.41 -29.97
CA VAL A 229 -21.39 4.42 -29.59
C VAL A 229 -22.01 3.11 -30.07
N SER A 230 -22.18 2.17 -29.16
CA SER A 230 -22.99 0.99 -29.39
C SER A 230 -24.45 1.33 -29.15
N ASN A 231 -25.33 1.04 -30.11
CA ASN A 231 -26.78 1.15 -29.93
C ASN A 231 -27.38 -0.12 -29.28
N ALA A 232 -26.55 -0.94 -28.64
CA ALA A 232 -26.97 -2.15 -27.95
C ALA A 232 -27.45 -1.82 -26.53
N THR A 233 -28.56 -2.42 -26.14
CA THR A 233 -29.10 -2.38 -24.78
C THR A 233 -28.84 -3.69 -24.06
N TYR A 234 -28.57 -3.61 -22.76
CA TYR A 234 -28.37 -4.76 -21.88
C TYR A 234 -29.33 -4.65 -20.70
N ASP A 235 -29.82 -5.79 -20.19
CA ASP A 235 -30.64 -5.82 -18.97
C ASP A 235 -29.82 -5.38 -17.75
N TYR A 236 -28.53 -5.71 -17.73
CA TYR A 236 -27.60 -5.33 -16.67
C TYR A 236 -26.25 -4.88 -17.23
N ILE A 237 -25.65 -3.89 -16.56
CA ILE A 237 -24.26 -3.51 -16.74
C ILE A 237 -23.55 -3.77 -15.42
N VAL A 238 -22.52 -4.61 -15.45
CA VAL A 238 -21.62 -4.87 -14.32
C VAL A 238 -20.33 -4.11 -14.58
N VAL A 239 -19.88 -3.33 -13.60
CA VAL A 239 -18.65 -2.53 -13.68
C VAL A 239 -17.60 -3.15 -12.78
N GLY A 240 -16.49 -3.59 -13.37
CA GLY A 240 -15.38 -4.29 -12.74
C GLY A 240 -15.51 -5.82 -12.84
N GLY A 241 -14.62 -6.45 -13.58
CA GLY A 241 -14.47 -7.90 -13.70
C GLY A 241 -13.65 -8.52 -12.59
N GLY A 242 -13.90 -8.16 -11.32
CA GLY A 242 -13.21 -8.72 -10.15
C GLY A 242 -13.93 -9.91 -9.50
N THR A 243 -13.50 -10.32 -8.29
CA THR A 243 -14.08 -11.43 -7.50
C THR A 243 -15.62 -11.42 -7.47
N ALA A 244 -16.23 -10.28 -7.16
CA ALA A 244 -17.67 -10.15 -7.08
C ALA A 244 -18.32 -9.95 -8.46
N GLY A 245 -17.72 -9.10 -9.30
CA GLY A 245 -18.28 -8.72 -10.60
C GLY A 245 -18.41 -9.90 -11.56
N LEU A 246 -17.40 -10.78 -11.62
CA LEU A 246 -17.46 -11.99 -12.45
C LEU A 246 -18.58 -12.93 -11.98
N ILE A 247 -18.70 -13.17 -10.68
CA ILE A 247 -19.75 -14.03 -10.11
C ILE A 247 -21.14 -13.43 -10.38
N VAL A 248 -21.32 -12.13 -10.15
CA VAL A 248 -22.61 -11.46 -10.38
C VAL A 248 -22.99 -11.49 -11.85
N ALA A 249 -22.07 -11.15 -12.75
CA ALA A 249 -22.30 -11.16 -14.19
C ALA A 249 -22.74 -12.55 -14.65
N GLU A 250 -22.06 -13.60 -14.19
CA GLU A 250 -22.42 -14.97 -14.51
C GLU A 250 -23.81 -15.35 -14.00
N ARG A 251 -24.14 -15.08 -12.72
CA ARG A 251 -25.46 -15.41 -12.17
C ARG A 251 -26.60 -14.68 -12.88
N LEU A 252 -26.36 -13.45 -13.33
CA LEU A 252 -27.32 -12.70 -14.15
C LEU A 252 -27.49 -13.35 -15.53
N VAL A 253 -26.40 -13.80 -16.18
CA VAL A 253 -26.47 -14.56 -17.44
C VAL A 253 -27.22 -15.89 -17.27
N GLU A 254 -26.99 -16.63 -16.18
CA GLU A 254 -27.72 -17.87 -15.87
C GLU A 254 -29.24 -17.62 -15.77
N SER A 255 -29.65 -16.43 -15.31
CA SER A 255 -31.05 -15.98 -15.28
C SER A 255 -31.62 -15.53 -16.64
N LYS A 256 -30.89 -15.80 -17.74
CA LYS A 256 -31.25 -15.48 -19.13
C LYS A 256 -31.37 -13.99 -19.42
N LYS A 257 -30.55 -13.18 -18.74
CA LYS A 257 -30.46 -11.74 -18.94
C LYS A 257 -29.25 -11.39 -19.80
N SER A 258 -29.38 -10.33 -20.59
CA SER A 258 -28.27 -9.74 -21.34
C SER A 258 -27.41 -8.89 -20.40
N VAL A 259 -26.11 -9.18 -20.35
CA VAL A 259 -25.18 -8.55 -19.41
C VAL A 259 -23.98 -8.00 -20.15
N LEU A 260 -23.66 -6.73 -19.89
CA LEU A 260 -22.40 -6.11 -20.28
C LEU A 260 -21.48 -6.05 -19.06
N LEU A 261 -20.28 -6.63 -19.17
CA LEU A 261 -19.23 -6.47 -18.17
C LEU A 261 -18.20 -5.47 -18.67
N LEU A 262 -18.00 -4.39 -17.92
CA LEU A 262 -16.98 -3.39 -18.18
C LEU A 262 -15.79 -3.65 -17.25
N GLU A 263 -14.58 -3.73 -17.80
CA GLU A 263 -13.34 -3.85 -17.03
C GLU A 263 -12.38 -2.77 -17.52
N GLN A 264 -11.77 -2.04 -16.58
CA GLN A 264 -10.82 -0.98 -16.88
C GLN A 264 -9.46 -1.55 -17.31
N GLY A 265 -9.08 -2.67 -16.70
CA GLY A 265 -7.83 -3.35 -16.92
C GLY A 265 -7.80 -4.25 -18.16
N LYS A 266 -6.61 -4.80 -18.42
CA LYS A 266 -6.36 -5.73 -19.52
C LYS A 266 -6.82 -7.15 -19.16
N ALA A 267 -6.79 -8.05 -20.14
CA ALA A 267 -6.88 -9.48 -19.88
C ALA A 267 -5.71 -9.97 -19.00
N SER A 268 -6.00 -10.86 -18.06
CA SER A 268 -5.03 -11.41 -17.10
C SER A 268 -4.36 -12.67 -17.61
N PHE A 269 -5.04 -13.82 -17.45
CA PHE A 269 -4.57 -15.14 -17.86
C PHE A 269 -4.42 -15.24 -19.37
N TYR A 270 -3.55 -16.15 -19.81
CA TYR A 270 -3.39 -16.41 -21.25
C TYR A 270 -4.71 -16.80 -21.91
N GLU A 271 -5.52 -17.61 -21.24
CA GLU A 271 -6.82 -18.07 -21.72
C GLU A 271 -7.85 -16.95 -21.87
N SER A 272 -7.82 -15.95 -20.98
CA SER A 272 -8.71 -14.79 -21.06
C SER A 272 -8.22 -13.71 -22.05
N GLY A 273 -7.13 -13.98 -22.78
CA GLY A 273 -6.57 -13.08 -23.79
C GLY A 273 -5.32 -12.31 -23.34
N GLY A 274 -4.76 -12.62 -22.16
CA GLY A 274 -3.53 -12.03 -21.66
C GLY A 274 -2.33 -12.41 -22.53
N ARG A 275 -1.49 -11.44 -22.90
CA ARG A 275 -0.33 -11.66 -23.80
C ARG A 275 0.99 -11.11 -23.25
N SER A 276 1.01 -10.66 -21.99
CA SER A 276 2.24 -10.35 -21.25
C SER A 276 2.80 -11.66 -20.70
N THR A 277 3.37 -12.47 -21.58
CA THR A 277 3.83 -13.83 -21.28
C THR A 277 5.20 -13.84 -20.63
N MET A 278 5.54 -14.93 -19.94
CA MET A 278 6.84 -15.09 -19.29
C MET A 278 7.95 -15.29 -20.33
N ASP A 279 9.16 -14.77 -20.07
CA ASP A 279 10.30 -14.88 -21.00
C ASP A 279 10.68 -16.34 -21.34
N TRP A 280 10.34 -17.28 -20.46
CA TRP A 280 10.60 -18.72 -20.60
C TRP A 280 9.41 -19.52 -21.14
N ASN A 281 8.23 -18.90 -21.33
CA ASN A 281 7.03 -19.57 -21.84
C ASN A 281 6.03 -18.58 -22.45
N ASP A 282 5.75 -18.74 -23.74
CA ASP A 282 4.89 -17.90 -24.56
C ASP A 282 3.38 -18.22 -24.46
N THR A 283 3.00 -19.20 -23.65
CA THR A 283 1.60 -19.61 -23.42
C THR A 283 1.14 -19.40 -21.97
N VAL A 284 1.94 -18.72 -21.15
CA VAL A 284 1.70 -18.51 -19.72
C VAL A 284 2.05 -17.07 -19.37
N THR A 285 1.14 -16.36 -18.72
CA THR A 285 1.37 -15.02 -18.15
C THR A 285 1.89 -15.12 -16.72
N GLN A 286 2.35 -14.01 -16.15
CA GLN A 286 2.73 -13.98 -14.74
C GLN A 286 1.58 -14.34 -13.79
N TYR A 287 0.32 -14.16 -14.19
CA TYR A 287 -0.85 -14.48 -13.37
C TYR A 287 -1.19 -15.97 -13.38
N ASP A 288 -0.83 -16.68 -14.46
CA ASP A 288 -1.00 -18.14 -14.60
C ASP A 288 -0.05 -18.94 -13.69
N VAL A 289 0.97 -18.29 -13.10
CA VAL A 289 2.00 -18.93 -12.25
C VAL A 289 1.74 -18.59 -10.78
N PRO A 290 1.20 -19.51 -9.95
CA PRO A 290 0.79 -19.19 -8.58
C PRO A 290 1.90 -18.64 -7.67
N SER A 291 3.16 -19.01 -7.91
CA SER A 291 4.30 -18.48 -7.15
C SER A 291 4.63 -17.02 -7.46
N MET A 292 4.24 -16.52 -8.64
CA MET A 292 4.49 -15.13 -9.04
C MET A 292 3.70 -14.13 -8.18
N ALA A 293 2.60 -14.56 -7.54
CA ALA A 293 1.79 -13.69 -6.67
C ALA A 293 2.59 -12.93 -5.59
N TYR A 294 3.75 -13.46 -5.16
CA TYR A 294 4.63 -12.81 -4.18
C TYR A 294 5.66 -11.85 -4.79
N TYR A 295 5.73 -11.77 -6.12
CA TYR A 295 6.70 -10.98 -6.89
C TYR A 295 6.04 -9.97 -7.83
N LEU A 296 4.71 -9.99 -7.96
CA LEU A 296 3.97 -9.12 -8.90
C LEU A 296 4.24 -7.63 -8.67
N THR A 297 4.48 -7.19 -7.43
CA THR A 297 4.78 -5.78 -7.11
C THR A 297 6.14 -5.31 -7.61
N THR A 298 7.04 -6.24 -7.93
CA THR A 298 8.39 -5.97 -8.42
C THR A 298 8.64 -6.60 -9.79
N ALA A 299 7.58 -7.07 -10.46
CA ALA A 299 7.67 -7.65 -11.78
C ALA A 299 8.00 -6.57 -12.82
N LYS A 300 8.47 -7.00 -14.00
CA LYS A 300 8.73 -6.09 -15.12
C LYS A 300 7.46 -5.36 -15.58
N ASP A 301 6.30 -6.02 -15.50
CA ASP A 301 5.00 -5.47 -15.83
C ASP A 301 4.14 -5.39 -14.56
N THR A 302 3.98 -4.17 -14.04
CA THR A 302 3.13 -3.85 -12.89
C THR A 302 1.83 -3.15 -13.31
N SER A 303 1.48 -3.15 -14.60
CA SER A 303 0.31 -2.43 -15.12
C SER A 303 -1.05 -3.00 -14.67
N ALA A 304 -1.05 -4.13 -13.97
CA ALA A 304 -2.24 -4.71 -13.34
C ALA A 304 -2.66 -4.00 -12.05
N TYR A 305 -1.85 -3.09 -11.51
CA TYR A 305 -2.22 -2.34 -10.31
C TYR A 305 -2.92 -1.04 -10.68
N CYS A 306 -3.98 -0.71 -9.96
CA CYS A 306 -4.67 0.57 -10.10
C CYS A 306 -3.75 1.73 -9.66
N THR A 307 -3.75 2.82 -10.43
CA THR A 307 -2.92 4.01 -10.16
C THR A 307 -3.67 5.12 -9.45
N ASP A 308 -5.01 5.06 -9.44
CA ASP A 308 -5.91 6.03 -8.85
C ASP A 308 -6.22 5.77 -7.36
N THR A 309 -5.50 4.85 -6.73
CA THR A 309 -5.62 4.52 -5.31
C THR A 309 -4.24 4.25 -4.69
N ALA A 310 -4.03 4.69 -3.45
CA ALA A 310 -2.80 4.34 -2.72
C ALA A 310 -2.86 2.96 -2.07
N SER A 311 -3.98 2.24 -2.17
CA SER A 311 -4.04 0.81 -1.83
C SER A 311 -3.53 -0.04 -2.98
N MET A 312 -3.06 -1.24 -2.67
CA MET A 312 -2.86 -2.25 -3.71
C MET A 312 -4.21 -2.81 -4.17
N ALA A 313 -4.64 -2.41 -5.36
CA ALA A 313 -5.83 -2.91 -6.01
C ALA A 313 -5.50 -3.40 -7.42
N GLY A 314 -6.16 -4.47 -7.87
CA GLY A 314 -5.98 -5.00 -9.21
C GLY A 314 -6.92 -4.32 -10.22
N CYS A 315 -6.35 -3.63 -11.20
CA CYS A 315 -7.01 -3.09 -12.38
C CYS A 315 -6.66 -3.98 -13.59
N ILE A 316 -7.21 -5.19 -13.58
CA ILE A 316 -7.02 -6.25 -14.57
C ILE A 316 -8.24 -7.17 -14.53
N LEU A 317 -8.54 -7.93 -15.59
CA LEU A 317 -9.61 -8.92 -15.56
C LEU A 317 -9.35 -9.97 -14.47
N GLY A 318 -10.30 -10.13 -13.55
CA GLY A 318 -10.18 -10.86 -12.29
C GLY A 318 -9.86 -9.97 -11.07
N GLY A 319 -9.46 -8.72 -11.29
CA GLY A 319 -9.20 -7.72 -10.26
C GLY A 319 -8.18 -8.20 -9.22
N SER A 320 -8.43 -7.89 -7.95
CA SER A 320 -7.54 -8.30 -6.87
C SER A 320 -7.43 -9.83 -6.67
N SER A 321 -8.32 -10.66 -7.25
CA SER A 321 -8.20 -12.12 -7.10
C SER A 321 -7.08 -12.74 -7.94
N VAL A 322 -6.58 -12.05 -8.96
CA VAL A 322 -5.47 -12.56 -9.81
C VAL A 322 -4.10 -12.04 -9.37
N ILE A 323 -4.07 -11.01 -8.54
CA ILE A 323 -2.84 -10.46 -7.94
C ILE A 323 -2.67 -10.84 -6.46
N ASN A 324 -3.54 -11.69 -5.91
CA ASN A 324 -3.46 -12.16 -4.54
C ASN A 324 -2.80 -13.55 -4.42
N ALA A 325 -2.62 -14.01 -3.18
CA ALA A 325 -2.01 -15.32 -2.91
C ALA A 325 -2.93 -16.53 -3.18
N MET A 326 -4.07 -16.36 -3.85
CA MET A 326 -5.01 -17.44 -4.22
C MET A 326 -5.53 -18.29 -3.04
N MET A 327 -5.55 -17.70 -1.84
CA MET A 327 -6.05 -18.38 -0.64
C MET A 327 -7.57 -18.54 -0.72
N PHE A 328 -8.04 -19.76 -0.52
CA PHE A 328 -9.47 -20.07 -0.63
C PHE A 328 -10.02 -20.62 0.68
N VAL A 329 -10.91 -19.86 1.32
CA VAL A 329 -11.36 -20.11 2.70
C VAL A 329 -12.88 -20.10 2.78
N ARG A 330 -13.47 -21.22 3.21
CA ARG A 330 -14.90 -21.28 3.49
C ARG A 330 -15.30 -20.30 4.61
N PRO A 331 -16.27 -19.41 4.37
CA PRO A 331 -16.73 -18.44 5.36
C PRO A 331 -17.24 -19.13 6.62
N GLN A 332 -17.20 -18.42 7.75
CA GLN A 332 -17.78 -18.91 9.00
C GLN A 332 -19.15 -18.30 9.25
N PRO A 333 -20.10 -19.04 9.85
CA PRO A 333 -21.39 -18.49 10.24
C PRO A 333 -21.26 -17.22 11.09
N ALA A 334 -20.31 -17.21 12.03
CA ALA A 334 -20.06 -16.09 12.93
C ALA A 334 -19.69 -14.79 12.18
N ASP A 335 -19.04 -14.87 11.01
CA ASP A 335 -18.66 -13.70 10.23
C ASP A 335 -19.90 -12.94 9.70
N PHE A 336 -20.99 -13.68 9.47
CA PHE A 336 -22.28 -13.15 9.02
C PHE A 336 -23.19 -12.83 10.20
N ASP A 337 -23.18 -13.65 11.24
CA ASP A 337 -24.14 -13.51 12.34
C ASP A 337 -23.87 -12.31 13.25
N ASP A 338 -22.61 -11.86 13.36
CA ASP A 338 -22.22 -10.71 14.19
C ASP A 338 -22.72 -9.36 13.63
N LYS A 339 -22.12 -8.88 12.53
CA LYS A 339 -22.29 -7.49 12.07
C LYS A 339 -23.15 -7.29 10.84
N TRP A 340 -23.51 -8.37 10.12
CA TRP A 340 -24.34 -8.20 8.92
C TRP A 340 -25.80 -7.93 9.28
N PRO A 341 -26.52 -7.15 8.45
CA PRO A 341 -27.94 -6.87 8.68
C PRO A 341 -28.81 -8.12 8.52
N THR A 342 -30.07 -8.03 8.98
CA THR A 342 -31.09 -9.06 8.72
C THR A 342 -31.22 -9.30 7.20
N GLY A 343 -31.32 -10.57 6.80
CA GLY A 343 -31.31 -10.99 5.39
C GLY A 343 -29.92 -11.32 4.85
N TRP A 344 -28.86 -11.07 5.64
CA TRP A 344 -27.47 -11.44 5.36
C TRP A 344 -26.85 -12.27 6.50
N LYS A 345 -27.67 -12.85 7.37
CA LYS A 345 -27.19 -13.78 8.39
C LYS A 345 -26.76 -15.09 7.73
N TRP A 346 -26.01 -15.93 8.43
CA TRP A 346 -25.45 -17.14 7.81
C TRP A 346 -26.52 -18.02 7.16
N GLN A 347 -27.65 -18.21 7.85
CA GLN A 347 -28.78 -18.97 7.34
C GLN A 347 -29.33 -18.42 6.00
N ASP A 348 -29.19 -17.12 5.74
CA ASP A 348 -29.67 -16.47 4.53
C ASP A 348 -28.70 -16.68 3.35
N VAL A 349 -27.39 -16.71 3.63
CA VAL A 349 -26.33 -16.76 2.61
C VAL A 349 -25.69 -18.14 2.42
N GLN A 350 -25.91 -19.07 3.34
CA GLN A 350 -25.26 -20.39 3.34
C GLN A 350 -25.45 -21.12 2.00
N SER A 351 -26.66 -21.09 1.45
CA SER A 351 -26.95 -21.74 0.16
C SER A 351 -26.13 -21.17 -1.00
N SER A 352 -25.87 -19.86 -1.01
CA SER A 352 -25.01 -19.19 -1.99
C SER A 352 -23.55 -19.55 -1.78
N ALA A 353 -23.09 -19.64 -0.53
CA ALA A 353 -21.75 -20.12 -0.22
C ALA A 353 -21.58 -21.57 -0.69
N ASP A 354 -22.52 -22.47 -0.38
CA ASP A 354 -22.45 -23.87 -0.76
C ASP A 354 -22.35 -24.06 -2.28
N LYS A 355 -23.11 -23.29 -3.07
CA LYS A 355 -23.00 -23.28 -4.54
C LYS A 355 -21.63 -22.85 -5.05
N LEU A 356 -20.97 -21.90 -4.38
CA LEU A 356 -19.61 -21.49 -4.72
C LEU A 356 -18.61 -22.63 -4.47
N TYR A 357 -18.72 -23.31 -3.32
CA TYR A 357 -17.82 -24.41 -2.95
C TYR A 357 -18.10 -25.71 -3.71
N GLU A 358 -19.32 -25.92 -4.20
CA GLU A 358 -19.64 -27.02 -5.11
C GLU A 358 -18.95 -26.83 -6.45
N ARG A 359 -19.03 -25.61 -7.01
CA ARG A 359 -18.30 -25.27 -8.23
C ARG A 359 -16.79 -25.30 -8.03
N THR A 360 -16.35 -24.96 -6.81
CA THR A 360 -14.93 -24.86 -6.47
C THR A 360 -14.65 -25.44 -5.11
N PRO A 361 -14.27 -26.71 -5.04
CA PRO A 361 -13.95 -27.33 -3.76
C PRO A 361 -12.63 -26.79 -3.17
N GLY A 362 -11.75 -26.23 -4.01
CA GLY A 362 -10.39 -25.85 -3.65
C GLY A 362 -9.48 -27.07 -3.46
N THR A 363 -8.21 -26.84 -3.13
CA THR A 363 -7.24 -27.91 -2.88
C THR A 363 -6.23 -27.56 -1.80
N THR A 364 -5.75 -28.58 -1.08
CA THR A 364 -4.60 -28.52 -0.18
C THR A 364 -3.32 -29.07 -0.82
N SER A 365 -3.41 -29.54 -2.07
CA SER A 365 -2.32 -30.09 -2.87
C SER A 365 -2.44 -29.57 -4.31
N PRO A 366 -1.89 -28.38 -4.62
CA PRO A 366 -2.05 -27.74 -5.94
C PRO A 366 -1.18 -28.35 -7.05
N THR A 367 -0.25 -29.23 -6.70
CA THR A 367 0.62 -29.90 -7.67
C THR A 367 -0.10 -31.07 -8.33
N LYS A 368 0.16 -31.29 -9.62
CA LYS A 368 -0.45 -32.40 -10.39
C LYS A 368 -0.12 -33.78 -9.82
N ASP A 369 1.02 -33.94 -9.17
CA ASP A 369 1.45 -35.19 -8.54
C ASP A 369 0.95 -35.35 -7.09
N GLY A 370 0.18 -34.36 -6.58
CA GLY A 370 -0.36 -34.33 -5.24
C GLY A 370 0.68 -34.07 -4.13
N LYS A 371 1.95 -33.85 -4.48
CA LYS A 371 3.04 -33.67 -3.51
C LYS A 371 3.34 -32.20 -3.27
N ARG A 372 3.41 -31.82 -2.00
CA ARG A 372 3.81 -30.47 -1.61
C ARG A 372 5.32 -30.33 -1.69
N VAL A 373 5.79 -29.20 -2.21
CA VAL A 373 7.21 -28.85 -2.32
C VAL A 373 7.63 -27.94 -1.17
N ASP A 374 8.93 -27.89 -0.89
CA ASP A 374 9.56 -27.02 0.11
C ASP A 374 8.83 -26.95 1.48
N GLN A 375 8.69 -28.11 2.11
CA GLN A 375 7.93 -28.26 3.37
C GLN A 375 8.77 -27.95 4.62
N GLY A 376 9.92 -27.29 4.50
CA GLY A 376 10.81 -27.01 5.63
C GLY A 376 10.10 -26.27 6.78
N ALA A 377 9.48 -25.13 6.46
CA ALA A 377 8.71 -24.35 7.44
C ALA A 377 7.53 -25.14 8.02
N TRP A 378 6.81 -25.88 7.16
CA TRP A 378 5.70 -26.73 7.60
C TRP A 378 6.15 -27.79 8.60
N ASN A 379 7.25 -28.49 8.33
CA ASN A 379 7.76 -29.56 9.18
C ASN A 379 8.20 -29.08 10.57
N VAL A 380 8.65 -27.83 10.68
CA VAL A 380 9.00 -27.20 11.96
C VAL A 380 7.73 -26.74 12.69
N LEU A 381 6.87 -25.98 12.01
CA LEU A 381 5.70 -25.37 12.64
C LEU A 381 4.63 -26.40 13.03
N SER A 382 4.37 -27.41 12.20
CA SER A 382 3.41 -28.47 12.50
C SER A 382 3.78 -29.24 13.77
N LYS A 383 5.08 -29.55 13.95
CA LYS A 383 5.60 -30.17 15.18
C LYS A 383 5.43 -29.28 16.39
N PHE A 384 5.76 -27.98 16.26
CA PHE A 384 5.55 -27.01 17.32
C PHE A 384 4.09 -26.94 17.75
N PHE A 385 3.16 -26.79 16.80
CA PHE A 385 1.74 -26.70 17.08
C PHE A 385 1.21 -27.99 17.72
N SER A 386 1.58 -29.14 17.17
CA SER A 386 1.19 -30.44 17.72
C SER A 386 1.71 -30.63 19.15
N GLY A 387 2.96 -30.25 19.42
CA GLY A 387 3.56 -30.27 20.76
C GLY A 387 2.90 -29.33 21.76
N ASN A 388 2.19 -28.31 21.28
CA ASN A 388 1.44 -27.34 22.09
C ASN A 388 -0.07 -27.60 22.09
N GLY A 389 -0.50 -28.82 21.73
CA GLY A 389 -1.90 -29.25 21.85
C GLY A 389 -2.82 -28.76 20.72
N PHE A 390 -2.26 -28.29 19.60
CA PHE A 390 -3.06 -28.02 18.40
C PHE A 390 -3.17 -29.29 17.54
N THR A 391 -4.27 -29.40 16.78
CA THR A 391 -4.53 -30.54 15.91
C THR A 391 -4.44 -30.15 14.44
N GLU A 392 -3.75 -30.96 13.62
CA GLU A 392 -3.80 -30.80 12.17
C GLU A 392 -5.20 -31.17 11.65
N VAL A 393 -5.75 -30.36 10.77
CA VAL A 393 -7.05 -30.63 10.13
C VAL A 393 -6.98 -30.44 8.63
N ASP A 394 -7.83 -31.16 7.91
CA ASP A 394 -8.15 -30.79 6.54
C ASP A 394 -9.21 -29.69 6.58
N ALA A 395 -8.80 -28.44 6.32
CA ALA A 395 -9.70 -27.29 6.39
C ALA A 395 -10.66 -27.17 5.19
N ILE A 396 -10.61 -28.08 4.23
CA ILE A 396 -11.64 -28.25 3.19
C ILE A 396 -12.72 -29.20 3.70
N GLN A 397 -12.34 -30.33 4.31
CA GLN A 397 -13.27 -31.34 4.83
C GLN A 397 -13.89 -30.95 6.19
N GLU A 398 -13.12 -30.25 7.02
CA GLU A 398 -13.53 -29.77 8.35
C GLU A 398 -13.55 -28.24 8.42
N PRO A 399 -14.31 -27.53 7.55
CA PRO A 399 -14.19 -26.08 7.40
C PRO A 399 -14.60 -25.29 8.64
N SER A 400 -15.44 -25.86 9.51
CA SER A 400 -15.90 -25.24 10.77
C SER A 400 -14.99 -25.51 11.95
N LYS A 401 -13.96 -26.35 11.81
CA LYS A 401 -13.03 -26.66 12.89
C LYS A 401 -11.95 -25.57 12.93
N LYS A 402 -12.05 -24.67 13.91
CA LYS A 402 -11.19 -23.46 14.02
C LYS A 402 -10.43 -23.32 15.33
N LYS A 403 -10.77 -24.10 16.35
CA LYS A 403 -10.21 -23.95 17.70
C LYS A 403 -9.02 -24.89 17.87
N SER A 404 -7.86 -24.32 18.19
CA SER A 404 -6.62 -25.08 18.45
C SER A 404 -6.28 -26.03 17.30
N VAL A 405 -6.36 -25.53 16.07
CA VAL A 405 -6.01 -26.32 14.88
C VAL A 405 -5.03 -25.58 13.97
N PHE A 406 -4.33 -26.35 13.15
CA PHE A 406 -3.51 -25.85 12.06
C PHE A 406 -3.80 -26.68 10.80
N THR A 407 -3.53 -26.10 9.63
CA THR A 407 -3.79 -26.73 8.33
C THR A 407 -2.85 -26.14 7.29
N VAL A 408 -2.63 -26.87 6.19
CA VAL A 408 -1.91 -26.31 5.06
C VAL A 408 -2.75 -25.26 4.33
N LYS A 409 -2.07 -24.41 3.54
CA LYS A 409 -2.72 -23.44 2.68
C LYS A 409 -3.71 -24.13 1.74
N ARG A 410 -4.91 -23.54 1.66
CA ARG A 410 -5.95 -23.90 0.70
C ARG A 410 -5.85 -22.99 -0.51
N TRP A 411 -5.83 -23.59 -1.68
CA TRP A 411 -5.75 -22.91 -2.97
C TRP A 411 -7.10 -22.96 -3.66
N VAL A 412 -7.47 -21.87 -4.32
CA VAL A 412 -8.51 -21.94 -5.35
C VAL A 412 -7.96 -22.80 -6.49
N TRP A 413 -8.75 -23.77 -6.97
CA TRP A 413 -8.28 -24.68 -8.03
C TRP A 413 -8.19 -23.91 -9.37
N PRO A 414 -7.14 -24.07 -10.19
CA PRO A 414 -6.92 -23.23 -11.36
C PRO A 414 -7.88 -23.42 -12.54
N ASP A 415 -8.70 -24.48 -12.60
CA ASP A 415 -9.64 -24.74 -13.72
C ASP A 415 -10.82 -23.74 -13.80
N TRP A 416 -10.71 -22.55 -13.20
CA TRP A 416 -11.73 -21.50 -13.15
C TRP A 416 -11.86 -20.67 -14.42
N PHE A 417 -10.78 -20.56 -15.20
CA PHE A 417 -10.71 -19.62 -16.32
C PHE A 417 -10.85 -20.29 -17.70
N ALA A 418 -11.13 -21.60 -17.70
CA ALA A 418 -11.41 -22.42 -18.87
C ALA A 418 -12.90 -22.59 -19.18
#